data_AF-T1F4T8-F1
#
_entry.id   AF-T1F4T8-F1
#
_cell.length_a   1.000
_cell.length_b   1.000
_cell.length_c   1.000
_cell.angle_alpha   90.00
_cell.angle_beta   90.00
_cell.angle_gamma   90.00
#
_symmetry.space_group_name_H-M   'P 1'
#
loop_
_entity.id
_entity.type
_entity.pdbx_description
1 polymer ?
#
loop_
_entity_poly.entity_id
_entity_poly.type
_entity_poly.pdbx_seq_one_letter_code
_entity_poly.pdbx_strand_id
1 'polypeptide(L)'
;MSLEICSELSREFQKKGPKKANTDLAKECLTRVKKKWEQEDNRKPGRLAIEDRSWSTFSFLEALMLCSMRCSQTASCVAYNFFSATNQCQLFNQTLNKFSILPGCHYYLKKDLSAFDMNMTNDVDDELREFYINGKNISIASNFSHVKDWTVPDIYHLKGGVTVRSQDNYILTNSTWKCSMNYTDGWYKIIYNDSFWPASKEYLNSSYQNSIGISKWITESNKCEQCIFHCRKRFLGVVQDIENILLLMAQGYTTILSTKKYAKMNETRFNKCFENFFVQKFTRMYFLKSLSICCLIAKINVAYFGCYHRLEEDNVSFCSCDPAIEDRSWSTFSFIEALMLCSMRCSHTASCVAYNFFNATNQCQLFNQTLNKFSVMPGCQYYLREVVFIADRSIARNVINITVDNELREFYFNGNNISVASNFPNAVYWNRPDSYNLEGDIHVLALKMYNNEFSELLGRCD
;
A
#
# COMPACT_ATOMS: atom_id res chain seq x y z
N MET A 1 -25.81 30.41 -12.81
CA MET A 1 -27.25 30.68 -12.73
C MET A 1 -27.69 31.20 -11.35
N SER A 2 -27.22 30.62 -10.24
CA SER A 2 -27.51 31.10 -8.87
C SER A 2 -27.01 32.52 -8.58
N LEU A 3 -25.84 32.90 -9.10
CA LEU A 3 -25.25 34.22 -8.87
C LEU A 3 -26.02 35.39 -9.49
N GLU A 4 -26.66 35.17 -10.64
CA GLU A 4 -27.38 36.22 -11.36
C GLU A 4 -28.67 36.60 -10.62
N ILE A 5 -29.41 35.57 -10.17
CA ILE A 5 -30.62 35.70 -9.34
C ILE A 5 -30.30 36.34 -7.98
N CYS A 6 -29.19 35.94 -7.34
CA CYS A 6 -28.74 36.55 -6.09
C CYS A 6 -28.33 38.03 -6.27
N SER A 7 -27.72 38.38 -7.41
CA SER A 7 -27.33 39.78 -7.68
C SER A 7 -28.53 40.68 -7.94
N GLU A 8 -29.58 40.16 -8.58
CA GLU A 8 -30.85 40.87 -8.80
C GLU A 8 -31.61 41.07 -7.48
N LEU A 9 -31.69 40.03 -6.64
CA LEU A 9 -32.29 40.09 -5.30
C LEU A 9 -31.56 41.10 -4.39
N SER A 10 -30.23 41.15 -4.46
CA SER A 10 -29.45 42.12 -3.68
C SER A 10 -29.72 43.57 -4.11
N ARG A 11 -30.00 43.83 -5.39
CA ARG A 11 -30.37 45.16 -5.89
C ARG A 11 -31.80 45.56 -5.51
N GLU A 12 -32.73 44.62 -5.49
CA GLU A 12 -34.11 44.83 -5.02
C GLU A 12 -34.16 45.11 -3.51
N PHE A 13 -33.37 44.38 -2.71
CA PHE A 13 -33.29 44.56 -1.25
C PHE A 13 -32.75 45.93 -0.86
N GLN A 14 -31.79 46.47 -1.61
CA GLN A 14 -31.24 47.81 -1.38
C GLN A 14 -32.25 48.93 -1.70
N LYS A 15 -33.25 48.69 -2.56
CA LYS A 15 -34.25 49.70 -2.94
C LYS A 15 -35.44 49.79 -2.00
N LYS A 16 -35.82 48.71 -1.30
CA LYS A 16 -37.13 48.64 -0.59
C LYS A 16 -37.09 48.79 0.94
N GLY A 17 -35.92 48.82 1.57
CA GLY A 17 -35.78 49.06 3.01
C GLY A 17 -36.35 47.93 3.92
N PRO A 18 -35.86 47.79 5.17
CA PRO A 18 -35.87 46.48 5.85
C PRO A 18 -37.18 46.08 6.53
N LYS A 19 -38.21 46.95 6.60
CA LYS A 19 -39.34 46.74 7.51
C LYS A 19 -40.63 46.18 6.90
N LYS A 20 -40.71 45.93 5.59
CA LYS A 20 -41.91 45.31 4.97
C LYS A 20 -41.66 44.32 3.84
N ALA A 21 -40.40 44.04 3.50
CA ALA A 21 -40.05 43.27 2.29
C ALA A 21 -39.94 41.75 2.47
N ASN A 22 -39.99 41.22 3.71
CA ASN A 22 -39.46 39.87 3.93
C ASN A 22 -40.41 38.73 3.49
N THR A 23 -41.73 38.93 3.58
CA THR A 23 -42.69 37.82 3.36
C THR A 23 -43.19 37.75 1.91
N ASP A 24 -43.42 38.90 1.27
CA ASP A 24 -43.96 38.94 -0.10
C ASP A 24 -42.86 38.67 -1.13
N LEU A 25 -41.64 39.16 -0.90
CA LEU A 25 -40.49 38.93 -1.78
C LEU A 25 -40.04 37.45 -1.75
N ALA A 26 -40.15 36.79 -0.59
CA ALA A 26 -39.83 35.37 -0.45
C ALA A 26 -40.82 34.48 -1.22
N LYS A 27 -42.13 34.79 -1.18
CA LYS A 27 -43.15 34.08 -1.96
C LYS A 27 -42.99 34.29 -3.46
N GLU A 28 -42.68 35.50 -3.89
CA GLU A 28 -42.43 35.80 -5.30
C GLU A 28 -41.17 35.09 -5.82
N CYS A 29 -40.11 35.06 -5.01
CA CYS A 29 -38.87 34.34 -5.32
C CYS A 29 -39.11 32.83 -5.47
N LEU A 30 -39.84 32.20 -4.54
CA LEU A 30 -40.16 30.77 -4.62
C LEU A 30 -40.94 30.42 -5.89
N THR A 31 -41.88 31.29 -6.27
CA THR A 31 -42.73 31.07 -7.46
C THR A 31 -41.95 31.19 -8.77
N ARG A 32 -40.99 32.11 -8.84
CA ARG A 32 -40.10 32.27 -10.01
C ARG A 32 -39.08 31.13 -10.14
N VAL A 33 -38.54 30.65 -9.01
CA VAL A 33 -37.64 29.48 -8.99
C VAL A 33 -38.37 28.23 -9.46
N LYS A 34 -39.60 28.00 -8.98
CA LYS A 34 -40.42 26.84 -9.37
C LYS A 34 -40.76 26.83 -10.86
N LYS A 35 -41.16 27.97 -11.44
CA LYS A 35 -41.45 28.08 -12.88
C LYS A 35 -40.24 27.85 -13.78
N LYS A 36 -39.02 28.23 -13.34
CA LYS A 36 -37.80 27.99 -14.12
C LYS A 36 -37.34 26.54 -14.07
N TRP A 37 -37.52 25.86 -12.93
CA TRP A 37 -37.25 24.43 -12.80
C TRP A 37 -38.12 23.59 -13.74
N GLU A 38 -39.42 23.89 -13.83
CA GLU A 38 -40.36 23.21 -14.74
C GLU A 38 -40.04 23.46 -16.24
N GLN A 39 -39.25 24.51 -16.54
CA GLN A 39 -38.82 24.85 -17.90
C GLN A 39 -37.51 24.14 -18.31
N GLU A 40 -36.67 23.77 -17.35
CA GLU A 40 -35.41 23.03 -17.59
C GLU A 40 -35.63 21.52 -17.76
N ASP A 41 -36.62 20.95 -17.08
CA ASP A 41 -36.91 19.51 -17.10
C ASP A 41 -37.45 19.01 -18.47
N ASN A 42 -37.89 19.93 -19.32
CA ASN A 42 -38.45 19.62 -20.65
C ASN A 42 -37.41 19.58 -21.80
N ARG A 43 -36.10 19.69 -21.52
CA ARG A 43 -35.05 19.58 -22.55
C ARG A 43 -34.56 18.13 -22.69
N LYS A 44 -34.94 17.47 -23.80
CA LYS A 44 -34.47 16.13 -24.20
C LYS A 44 -32.93 16.00 -24.15
N PRO A 45 -32.37 14.89 -23.63
CA PRO A 45 -30.93 14.72 -23.56
C PRO A 45 -30.37 14.21 -24.90
N GLY A 46 -29.58 15.07 -25.54
CA GLY A 46 -28.68 14.71 -26.62
C GLY A 46 -27.32 15.34 -26.35
N ARG A 47 -26.61 14.90 -25.30
CA ARG A 47 -25.22 15.29 -25.04
C ARG A 47 -24.52 14.30 -24.10
N LEU A 48 -23.33 13.84 -24.50
CA LEU A 48 -22.51 12.81 -23.85
C LEU A 48 -21.82 13.25 -22.53
N ALA A 49 -22.05 14.46 -22.03
CA ALA A 49 -21.35 15.00 -20.86
C ALA A 49 -22.31 15.21 -19.70
N ILE A 50 -21.99 14.64 -18.54
CA ILE A 50 -22.73 14.78 -17.29
C ILE A 50 -22.13 15.97 -16.54
N GLU A 51 -22.64 17.17 -16.81
CA GLU A 51 -22.34 18.45 -16.11
C GLU A 51 -20.88 18.92 -15.97
N ASP A 52 -20.62 20.18 -16.35
CA ASP A 52 -19.35 20.88 -16.08
C ASP A 52 -19.44 21.68 -14.77
N ARG A 53 -18.48 21.49 -13.84
CA ARG A 53 -18.33 22.33 -12.63
C ARG A 53 -16.88 22.82 -12.50
N SER A 54 -16.70 24.11 -12.23
CA SER A 54 -15.41 24.77 -12.04
C SER A 54 -15.07 24.93 -10.56
N TRP A 55 -13.82 24.68 -10.19
CA TRP A 55 -13.27 24.79 -8.84
C TRP A 55 -12.16 25.85 -8.79
N SER A 56 -12.42 27.04 -9.34
CA SER A 56 -11.39 28.08 -9.55
C SER A 56 -10.76 28.64 -8.27
N THR A 57 -11.36 28.42 -7.10
CA THR A 57 -10.83 28.85 -5.79
C THR A 57 -9.91 27.83 -5.13
N PHE A 58 -9.88 26.59 -5.63
CA PHE A 58 -9.07 25.51 -5.07
C PHE A 58 -7.69 25.48 -5.74
N SER A 59 -6.69 24.99 -5.03
CA SER A 59 -5.42 24.63 -5.66
C SER A 59 -5.63 23.54 -6.72
N PHE A 60 -4.69 23.44 -7.67
CA PHE A 60 -4.72 22.42 -8.72
C PHE A 60 -4.96 21.01 -8.16
N LEU A 61 -4.28 20.67 -7.06
CA LEU A 61 -4.33 19.34 -6.47
C LEU A 61 -5.69 19.06 -5.80
N GLU A 62 -6.22 20.03 -5.05
CA GLU A 62 -7.54 19.91 -4.43
C GLU A 62 -8.64 19.73 -5.49
N ALA A 63 -8.60 20.53 -6.57
CA ALA A 63 -9.56 20.43 -7.66
C ALA A 63 -9.48 19.08 -8.40
N LEU A 64 -8.28 18.54 -8.59
CA LEU A 64 -8.07 17.22 -9.21
C LEU A 64 -8.62 16.09 -8.30
N MET A 65 -8.35 16.16 -6.99
CA MET A 65 -8.86 15.18 -6.02
C MET A 65 -10.40 15.20 -5.94
N LEU A 66 -11.00 16.39 -5.91
CA LEU A 66 -12.45 16.56 -5.93
C LEU A 66 -13.08 15.98 -7.21
N CYS A 67 -12.41 16.14 -8.36
CA CYS A 67 -12.84 15.55 -9.62
C CYS A 67 -12.84 14.02 -9.59
N SER A 68 -11.73 13.44 -9.13
CA SER A 68 -11.58 11.98 -8.98
C SER A 68 -12.65 11.39 -8.06
N MET A 69 -12.82 12.00 -6.89
CA MET A 69 -13.83 11.58 -5.90
C MET A 69 -15.24 11.65 -6.49
N ARG A 70 -15.56 12.71 -7.25
CA ARG A 70 -16.88 12.83 -7.90
C ARG A 70 -17.12 11.73 -8.92
N CYS A 71 -16.11 11.35 -9.71
CA CYS A 71 -16.23 10.22 -10.63
C CYS A 71 -16.37 8.87 -9.89
N SER A 72 -15.63 8.68 -8.79
CA SER A 72 -15.75 7.47 -7.97
C SER A 72 -17.18 7.29 -7.41
N GLN A 73 -17.76 8.37 -6.88
CA GLN A 73 -19.10 8.40 -6.29
C GLN A 73 -20.23 8.36 -7.32
N THR A 74 -19.97 8.71 -8.57
CA THR A 74 -20.97 8.66 -9.65
C THR A 74 -20.97 7.26 -10.25
N ALA A 75 -22.02 6.48 -9.99
CA ALA A 75 -22.13 5.09 -10.44
C ALA A 75 -21.94 4.93 -11.95
N SER A 76 -22.43 5.89 -12.74
CA SER A 76 -22.27 5.87 -14.19
C SER A 76 -20.91 6.37 -14.68
N CYS A 77 -20.07 6.99 -13.85
CA CYS A 77 -18.81 7.58 -14.32
C CYS A 77 -17.77 6.49 -14.59
N VAL A 78 -17.27 6.45 -15.82
CA VAL A 78 -16.23 5.52 -16.29
C VAL A 78 -14.91 6.26 -16.49
N ALA A 79 -14.95 7.57 -16.72
CA ALA A 79 -13.75 8.39 -16.91
C ALA A 79 -14.01 9.87 -16.59
N TYR A 80 -12.96 10.66 -16.46
CA TYR A 80 -13.07 12.11 -16.36
C TYR A 80 -11.90 12.85 -17.04
N ASN A 81 -12.19 14.05 -17.54
CA ASN A 81 -11.20 15.05 -17.95
C ASN A 81 -11.04 16.10 -16.85
N PHE A 82 -9.80 16.45 -16.56
CA PHE A 82 -9.45 17.54 -15.67
C PHE A 82 -8.66 18.62 -16.43
N PHE A 83 -9.17 19.85 -16.42
CA PHE A 83 -8.55 21.00 -17.10
C PHE A 83 -7.74 21.81 -16.09
N SER A 84 -6.42 21.66 -16.13
CA SER A 84 -5.49 22.24 -15.15
C SER A 84 -5.46 23.76 -15.11
N ALA A 85 -5.73 24.43 -16.25
CA ALA A 85 -5.75 25.89 -16.33
C ALA A 85 -6.99 26.51 -15.66
N THR A 86 -8.09 25.77 -15.60
CA THR A 86 -9.41 26.27 -15.14
C THR A 86 -9.92 25.55 -13.91
N ASN A 87 -9.21 24.52 -13.44
CA ASN A 87 -9.65 23.59 -12.40
C ASN A 87 -11.06 23.05 -12.70
N GLN A 88 -11.34 22.72 -13.97
CA GLN A 88 -12.65 22.24 -14.41
C GLN A 88 -12.72 20.71 -14.47
N CYS A 89 -13.82 20.22 -13.90
CA CYS A 89 -14.34 18.87 -13.89
C CYS A 89 -15.20 18.47 -15.08
N GLN A 90 -14.84 17.49 -15.92
CA GLN A 90 -15.78 16.90 -16.89
C GLN A 90 -15.83 15.37 -16.74
N LEU A 91 -16.99 14.83 -16.37
CA LEU A 91 -17.21 13.40 -16.16
C LEU A 91 -17.81 12.74 -17.42
N PHE A 92 -17.41 11.49 -17.67
CA PHE A 92 -17.89 10.67 -18.76
C PHE A 92 -18.50 9.38 -18.25
N ASN A 93 -19.63 8.99 -18.82
CA ASN A 93 -20.32 7.74 -18.48
C ASN A 93 -19.99 6.55 -19.39
N GLN A 94 -19.11 6.77 -20.35
CA GLN A 94 -18.65 5.77 -21.30
C GLN A 94 -17.16 6.03 -21.56
N THR A 95 -16.44 4.98 -21.93
CA THR A 95 -15.07 5.10 -22.44
C THR A 95 -15.09 5.88 -23.76
N LEU A 96 -14.25 6.91 -23.85
CA LEU A 96 -14.11 7.69 -25.08
C LEU A 96 -13.24 6.91 -26.09
N ASN A 97 -13.78 6.70 -27.29
CA ASN A 97 -13.06 6.00 -28.38
C ASN A 97 -12.24 6.96 -29.27
N LYS A 98 -12.29 8.27 -29.01
CA LYS A 98 -11.58 9.31 -29.77
C LYS A 98 -10.95 10.30 -28.81
N PHE A 99 -9.65 10.50 -28.95
CA PHE A 99 -8.87 11.44 -28.16
C PHE A 99 -8.33 12.55 -29.05
N SER A 100 -8.56 13.79 -28.66
CA SER A 100 -7.85 14.95 -29.19
C SER A 100 -6.97 15.51 -28.08
N ILE A 101 -5.68 15.72 -28.35
CA ILE A 101 -4.76 16.31 -27.38
C ILE A 101 -5.15 17.77 -27.19
N LEU A 102 -5.68 18.10 -26.00
CA LEU A 102 -5.97 19.46 -25.57
C LEU A 102 -4.91 19.90 -24.55
N PRO A 103 -4.14 20.98 -24.79
CA PRO A 103 -3.15 21.47 -23.83
C PRO A 103 -3.79 21.73 -22.45
N GLY A 104 -3.20 21.16 -21.39
CA GLY A 104 -3.70 21.30 -20.02
C GLY A 104 -4.91 20.42 -19.66
N CYS A 105 -5.32 19.50 -20.54
CA CYS A 105 -6.35 18.50 -20.23
C CYS A 105 -5.69 17.18 -19.83
N HIS A 106 -6.13 16.61 -18.70
CA HIS A 106 -5.69 15.31 -18.20
C HIS A 106 -6.88 14.35 -18.18
N TYR A 107 -6.79 13.23 -18.90
CA TYR A 107 -7.83 12.19 -18.96
C TYR A 107 -7.49 11.05 -17.99
N TYR A 108 -8.48 10.62 -17.21
CA TYR A 108 -8.35 9.54 -16.22
C TYR A 108 -9.49 8.52 -16.42
N LEU A 109 -9.15 7.24 -16.41
CA LEU A 109 -10.08 6.12 -16.54
C LEU A 109 -10.33 5.45 -15.19
N LYS A 110 -11.59 5.20 -14.83
CA LYS A 110 -11.99 4.37 -13.69
C LYS A 110 -11.81 2.91 -14.10
N LYS A 111 -10.75 2.25 -13.62
CA LYS A 111 -10.49 0.83 -13.89
C LYS A 111 -11.40 -0.04 -13.02
N ASP A 112 -12.12 -0.98 -13.63
CA ASP A 112 -12.67 -2.15 -12.94
C ASP A 112 -11.61 -3.27 -12.92
N LEU A 113 -11.32 -3.79 -11.73
CA LEU A 113 -10.33 -4.84 -11.44
C LEU A 113 -10.87 -6.24 -11.81
N SER A 114 -11.14 -6.55 -13.08
CA SER A 114 -11.47 -7.93 -13.48
C SER A 114 -11.01 -8.32 -14.89
N ALA A 115 -9.80 -8.87 -15.00
CA ALA A 115 -9.41 -9.88 -16.01
C ALA A 115 -7.92 -10.24 -15.82
N PHE A 116 -7.64 -11.51 -15.54
CA PHE A 116 -6.32 -12.12 -15.73
C PHE A 116 -6.50 -13.48 -16.45
N ASP A 117 -5.77 -13.65 -17.56
CA ASP A 117 -5.55 -14.94 -18.23
C ASP A 117 -4.36 -15.66 -17.56
N MET A 118 -4.52 -16.94 -17.24
CA MET A 118 -3.45 -17.82 -16.79
C MET A 118 -3.00 -18.75 -17.93
N ASN A 119 -1.71 -18.71 -18.26
CA ASN A 119 -1.00 -19.79 -18.96
C ASN A 119 -0.31 -20.68 -17.92
N MET A 120 -0.55 -21.98 -17.99
CA MET A 120 0.11 -23.00 -17.18
C MET A 120 1.26 -23.62 -17.96
N THR A 121 2.43 -23.75 -17.32
CA THR A 121 3.56 -24.55 -17.81
C THR A 121 3.87 -25.56 -16.70
N ASN A 122 3.96 -26.84 -17.05
CA ASN A 122 4.14 -27.93 -16.10
C ASN A 122 5.53 -28.54 -16.33
N ASP A 123 6.31 -28.67 -15.25
CA ASP A 123 7.64 -29.29 -15.25
C ASP A 123 7.59 -30.42 -14.21
N VAL A 124 7.91 -31.63 -14.63
CA VAL A 124 7.77 -32.84 -13.81
C VAL A 124 9.10 -33.59 -13.86
N ASP A 125 9.74 -33.69 -12.70
CA ASP A 125 10.95 -34.49 -12.49
C ASP A 125 10.59 -35.69 -11.61
N ASP A 126 10.74 -36.88 -12.21
CA ASP A 126 10.55 -38.27 -11.76
C ASP A 126 9.17 -38.98 -11.85
N GLU A 127 9.18 -40.02 -12.70
CA GLU A 127 8.21 -41.07 -13.07
C GLU A 127 6.72 -40.71 -13.21
N LEU A 128 6.38 -40.11 -14.35
CA LEU A 128 5.02 -40.04 -14.89
C LEU A 128 4.59 -41.44 -15.40
N ARG A 129 3.90 -42.22 -14.56
CA ARG A 129 3.59 -43.63 -14.87
C ARG A 129 2.53 -43.82 -15.94
N GLU A 130 1.57 -42.92 -16.07
CA GLU A 130 0.60 -42.91 -17.17
C GLU A 130 0.14 -41.47 -17.46
N PHE A 131 0.06 -41.11 -18.73
CA PHE A 131 -0.42 -39.79 -19.17
C PHE A 131 -1.50 -39.95 -20.23
N TYR A 132 -2.65 -39.36 -19.97
CA TYR A 132 -3.84 -39.46 -20.82
C TYR A 132 -4.21 -38.07 -21.33
N ILE A 133 -4.24 -37.91 -22.65
CA ILE A 133 -4.92 -36.78 -23.29
C ILE A 133 -6.13 -37.36 -24.00
N ASN A 134 -7.33 -36.90 -23.64
CA ASN A 134 -8.60 -37.33 -24.22
C ASN A 134 -8.84 -38.86 -24.17
N GLY A 135 -8.41 -39.51 -23.07
CA GLY A 135 -8.74 -40.91 -22.78
C GLY A 135 -7.94 -41.96 -23.55
N LYS A 136 -6.82 -41.61 -24.21
CA LYS A 136 -5.94 -42.58 -24.89
C LYS A 136 -4.52 -42.53 -24.32
N ASN A 137 -3.98 -43.70 -23.94
CA ASN A 137 -2.65 -43.87 -23.37
C ASN A 137 -1.58 -43.90 -24.49
N ILE A 138 -0.44 -43.24 -24.27
CA ILE A 138 0.74 -43.27 -25.13
C ILE A 138 1.94 -43.74 -24.28
N SER A 139 2.53 -44.89 -24.61
CA SER A 139 3.60 -45.52 -23.81
C SER A 139 4.99 -44.98 -24.14
N ILE A 140 5.83 -44.76 -23.12
CA ILE A 140 7.28 -44.50 -23.27
C ILE A 140 8.06 -45.34 -22.24
N ALA A 141 9.19 -45.91 -22.69
CA ALA A 141 10.02 -46.88 -21.97
C ALA A 141 11.04 -46.25 -21.01
N SER A 142 11.35 -46.99 -19.93
CA SER A 142 12.15 -46.63 -18.75
C SER A 142 13.67 -46.83 -18.90
N ASN A 143 14.46 -46.03 -18.18
CA ASN A 143 15.68 -46.46 -17.46
C ASN A 143 16.32 -45.28 -16.70
N PHE A 144 16.63 -45.42 -15.39
CA PHE A 144 17.96 -45.24 -14.77
C PHE A 144 17.94 -45.44 -13.25
N SER A 145 19.13 -45.65 -12.69
CA SER A 145 19.48 -46.33 -11.42
C SER A 145 20.47 -45.52 -10.57
N HIS A 146 20.52 -45.82 -9.25
CA HIS A 146 21.47 -45.38 -8.18
C HIS A 146 21.10 -44.08 -7.43
N VAL A 147 21.26 -43.91 -6.11
CA VAL A 147 22.31 -44.35 -5.15
C VAL A 147 21.72 -44.48 -3.72
N LYS A 148 22.12 -45.53 -2.98
CA LYS A 148 22.05 -45.65 -1.51
C LYS A 148 23.46 -45.54 -0.94
N ASP A 149 23.70 -44.66 0.05
CA ASP A 149 24.51 -44.87 1.27
C ASP A 149 24.92 -43.54 1.90
N TRP A 150 24.44 -43.23 3.11
CA TRP A 150 24.98 -42.19 4.00
C TRP A 150 24.94 -42.69 5.45
N THR A 151 26.11 -43.04 5.99
CA THR A 151 26.36 -43.17 7.43
C THR A 151 27.28 -42.02 7.86
N VAL A 152 26.72 -40.99 8.48
CA VAL A 152 27.43 -39.82 9.01
C VAL A 152 27.05 -39.65 10.50
N PRO A 153 27.98 -39.24 11.39
CA PRO A 153 27.79 -39.29 12.84
C PRO A 153 26.76 -38.27 13.32
N ASP A 154 25.94 -38.66 14.30
CA ASP A 154 24.91 -37.92 15.03
C ASP A 154 24.98 -36.38 14.94
N ILE A 155 24.57 -35.85 13.79
CA ILE A 155 24.17 -34.46 13.65
C ILE A 155 22.87 -34.38 14.42
N TYR A 156 22.86 -33.64 15.53
CA TYR A 156 21.63 -33.35 16.27
C TYR A 156 20.58 -32.83 15.29
N HIS A 157 19.65 -33.71 14.89
CA HIS A 157 18.50 -33.32 14.08
C HIS A 157 17.76 -32.26 14.87
N LEU A 158 17.90 -31.01 14.44
CA LEU A 158 17.19 -29.88 15.03
C LEU A 158 15.71 -30.11 14.73
N LYS A 159 14.98 -30.50 15.76
CA LYS A 159 13.59 -30.93 15.65
C LYS A 159 12.69 -29.71 15.45
N GLY A 160 11.98 -29.69 14.33
CA GLY A 160 10.96 -28.71 14.03
C GLY A 160 11.50 -27.38 13.54
N GLY A 161 10.78 -26.81 12.57
CA GLY A 161 10.98 -25.44 12.12
C GLY A 161 10.50 -25.23 10.70
N VAL A 162 10.79 -24.03 10.20
CA VAL A 162 10.39 -23.59 8.87
C VAL A 162 11.43 -22.70 8.26
N THR A 163 11.46 -22.72 6.93
CA THR A 163 12.03 -21.65 6.14
C THR A 163 11.00 -21.10 5.17
N VAL A 164 11.01 -19.78 5.03
CA VAL A 164 10.23 -19.06 4.02
C VAL A 164 11.17 -18.11 3.33
N ARG A 165 11.17 -18.16 2.00
CA ARG A 165 12.01 -17.30 1.16
C ARG A 165 11.25 -16.84 -0.06
N SER A 166 11.20 -15.54 -0.31
CA SER A 166 10.76 -15.02 -1.62
C SER A 166 11.91 -15.05 -2.64
N GLN A 167 11.56 -15.10 -3.92
CA GLN A 167 12.53 -15.11 -5.02
C GLN A 167 13.46 -13.88 -5.01
N ASP A 168 12.94 -12.71 -4.62
CA ASP A 168 13.68 -11.46 -4.47
C ASP A 168 14.44 -11.33 -3.14
N ASN A 169 14.36 -12.35 -2.26
CA ASN A 169 14.90 -12.36 -0.91
C ASN A 169 14.37 -11.25 0.02
N TYR A 170 13.26 -10.60 -0.32
CA TYR A 170 12.63 -9.63 0.58
C TYR A 170 12.02 -10.31 1.81
N ILE A 171 11.38 -11.45 1.60
CA ILE A 171 10.84 -12.30 2.66
C ILE A 171 11.88 -13.35 2.96
N LEU A 172 12.45 -13.29 4.16
CA LEU A 172 13.37 -14.30 4.67
C LEU A 172 12.97 -14.64 6.10
N THR A 173 12.91 -15.92 6.42
CA THR A 173 12.90 -16.38 7.81
C THR A 173 14.21 -16.04 8.49
N ASN A 174 14.08 -15.35 9.63
CA ASN A 174 15.15 -14.93 10.52
C ASN A 174 14.53 -14.50 11.86
N SER A 175 15.36 -14.03 12.80
CA SER A 175 15.00 -13.57 14.15
C SER A 175 14.03 -12.39 14.17
N THR A 176 13.75 -11.74 13.04
CA THR A 176 12.72 -10.70 12.95
C THR A 176 11.30 -11.26 12.88
N TRP A 177 11.15 -12.58 12.74
CA TRP A 177 9.88 -13.28 12.90
C TRP A 177 9.52 -13.44 14.38
N LYS A 178 8.23 -13.46 14.69
CA LYS A 178 7.70 -13.69 16.03
C LYS A 178 7.06 -15.07 16.09
N CYS A 179 7.41 -15.89 17.07
CA CYS A 179 6.86 -17.23 17.21
C CYS A 179 6.36 -17.51 18.63
N SER A 180 5.29 -18.30 18.76
CA SER A 180 4.75 -18.74 20.04
C SER A 180 4.07 -20.12 19.95
N MET A 181 4.33 -20.97 20.93
CA MET A 181 3.60 -22.21 21.19
C MET A 181 2.19 -21.97 21.77
N ASN A 182 1.95 -20.80 22.35
CA ASN A 182 0.64 -20.48 22.91
C ASN A 182 -0.34 -20.10 21.81
N TYR A 183 -1.44 -20.83 21.72
CA TYR A 183 -2.54 -20.48 20.83
C TYR A 183 -3.29 -19.27 21.38
N THR A 184 -3.46 -18.25 20.54
CA THR A 184 -4.36 -17.12 20.79
C THR A 184 -5.28 -16.97 19.59
N ASP A 185 -6.59 -16.88 19.80
CA ASP A 185 -7.52 -16.69 18.69
C ASP A 185 -7.22 -15.39 17.91
N GLY A 186 -7.37 -15.43 16.60
CA GLY A 186 -7.08 -14.30 15.72
C GLY A 186 -5.59 -13.92 15.59
N TRP A 187 -4.64 -14.75 16.05
CA TRP A 187 -3.19 -14.49 15.96
C TRP A 187 -2.67 -14.21 14.54
N TYR A 188 -3.39 -14.67 13.51
CA TYR A 188 -3.06 -14.49 12.09
C TYR A 188 -3.59 -13.17 11.49
N LYS A 189 -4.49 -12.45 12.19
CA LYS A 189 -5.15 -11.23 11.70
C LYS A 189 -4.20 -10.05 11.54
N ILE A 190 -4.41 -9.18 10.56
CA ILE A 190 -3.47 -8.06 10.27
C ILE A 190 -3.24 -7.18 11.52
N ILE A 191 -4.29 -6.94 12.30
CA ILE A 191 -4.28 -6.06 13.48
C ILE A 191 -3.78 -6.71 14.77
N TYR A 192 -3.54 -8.03 14.78
CA TYR A 192 -3.15 -8.73 16.00
C TYR A 192 -1.79 -8.25 16.52
N ASN A 193 -1.73 -8.03 17.83
CA ASN A 193 -0.53 -7.54 18.50
C ASN A 193 0.40 -8.68 18.93
N ASP A 194 1.44 -8.93 18.15
CA ASP A 194 2.49 -9.90 18.44
C ASP A 194 3.66 -9.30 19.24
N SER A 195 3.51 -8.10 19.84
CA SER A 195 4.61 -7.45 20.59
C SER A 195 5.09 -8.26 21.79
N PHE A 196 4.23 -9.11 22.36
CA PHE A 196 4.56 -9.97 23.49
C PHE A 196 5.15 -11.32 23.07
N TRP A 197 5.14 -11.63 21.77
CA TRP A 197 5.74 -12.87 21.28
C TRP A 197 7.26 -12.72 21.22
N PRO A 198 8.02 -13.75 21.65
CA PRO A 198 9.47 -13.73 21.52
C PRO A 198 9.88 -13.69 20.04
N ALA A 199 11.05 -13.13 19.78
CA ALA A 199 11.71 -13.30 18.50
C ALA A 199 11.96 -14.80 18.24
N SER A 200 11.83 -15.22 16.98
CA SER A 200 12.14 -16.59 16.59
C SER A 200 13.63 -16.89 16.80
N LYS A 201 13.96 -18.13 17.14
CA LYS A 201 15.35 -18.58 17.27
C LYS A 201 15.84 -19.08 15.93
N GLU A 202 16.95 -18.52 15.48
CA GLU A 202 17.63 -18.94 14.26
C GLU A 202 18.55 -20.13 14.54
N TYR A 203 18.52 -21.13 13.67
CA TYR A 203 19.45 -22.25 13.71
C TYR A 203 20.21 -22.38 12.39
N LEU A 204 21.51 -22.61 12.52
CA LEU A 204 22.37 -23.03 11.42
C LEU A 204 22.27 -24.56 11.33
N ASN A 205 21.33 -25.06 10.54
CA ASN A 205 21.28 -26.49 10.29
C ASN A 205 22.14 -26.81 9.05
N SER A 206 23.32 -27.41 9.28
CA SER A 206 24.25 -27.80 8.21
C SER A 206 23.61 -28.78 7.23
N SER A 207 22.67 -29.61 7.69
CA SER A 207 21.95 -30.56 6.83
C SER A 207 21.00 -29.87 5.83
N TYR A 208 20.61 -28.63 6.09
CA TYR A 208 19.67 -27.86 5.26
C TYR A 208 20.36 -26.73 4.49
N GLN A 209 21.70 -26.61 4.58
CA GLN A 209 22.46 -25.52 3.97
C GLN A 209 22.37 -25.50 2.44
N ASN A 210 22.23 -26.65 1.79
CA ASN A 210 22.26 -26.72 0.33
C ASN A 210 20.94 -26.31 -0.34
N SER A 211 19.81 -26.36 0.38
CA SER A 211 18.48 -26.24 -0.25
C SER A 211 17.89 -24.83 -0.19
N ILE A 212 18.38 -23.95 0.69
CA ILE A 212 17.55 -22.81 1.14
C ILE A 212 18.24 -21.43 0.97
N GLY A 213 19.53 -21.38 0.61
CA GLY A 213 20.24 -20.12 0.37
C GLY A 213 20.41 -19.28 1.65
N ILE A 214 20.03 -17.99 1.62
CA ILE A 214 20.32 -17.04 2.72
C ILE A 214 19.27 -17.01 3.86
N SER A 215 18.11 -17.63 3.68
CA SER A 215 17.09 -17.73 4.74
C SER A 215 17.56 -18.64 5.87
N LYS A 216 17.10 -18.34 7.09
CA LYS A 216 17.46 -19.08 8.31
C LYS A 216 16.34 -20.05 8.68
N TRP A 217 16.73 -21.20 9.21
CA TRP A 217 15.79 -22.11 9.86
C TRP A 217 15.33 -21.48 11.17
N ILE A 218 14.02 -21.27 11.31
CA ILE A 218 13.46 -20.67 12.53
C ILE A 218 12.54 -21.65 13.27
N THR A 219 12.64 -21.62 14.60
CA THR A 219 11.72 -22.32 15.52
C THR A 219 11.64 -21.53 16.84
N GLU A 220 10.68 -21.84 17.70
CA GLU A 220 10.60 -21.25 19.05
C GLU A 220 11.47 -22.01 20.06
N SER A 221 11.58 -23.33 19.93
CA SER A 221 12.27 -24.19 20.88
C SER A 221 13.04 -25.30 20.17
N ASN A 222 14.20 -25.66 20.73
CA ASN A 222 15.09 -26.70 20.23
C ASN A 222 14.71 -28.12 20.67
N LYS A 223 13.69 -28.28 21.52
CA LYS A 223 13.37 -29.56 22.18
C LYS A 223 11.86 -29.82 22.25
N CYS A 224 11.20 -29.68 21.11
CA CYS A 224 9.76 -29.63 21.08
C CYS A 224 9.23 -30.88 20.36
N GLU A 225 9.05 -31.95 21.12
CA GLU A 225 8.49 -33.21 20.63
C GLU A 225 6.96 -33.07 20.67
N GLN A 226 6.28 -33.16 19.52
CA GLN A 226 4.80 -33.05 19.40
C GLN A 226 4.19 -31.68 19.73
N CYS A 227 4.79 -30.60 19.23
CA CYS A 227 4.25 -29.27 19.49
C CYS A 227 3.74 -28.56 18.25
N ILE A 228 2.77 -27.68 18.51
CA ILE A 228 2.25 -26.72 17.55
C ILE A 228 2.90 -25.38 17.87
N PHE A 229 3.47 -24.74 16.87
CA PHE A 229 3.96 -23.38 17.03
C PHE A 229 3.42 -22.49 15.91
N HIS A 230 3.13 -21.25 16.30
CA HIS A 230 2.57 -20.23 15.45
C HIS A 230 3.67 -19.21 15.19
N CYS A 231 4.01 -18.97 13.94
CA CYS A 231 5.00 -17.96 13.56
C CYS A 231 4.35 -16.90 12.68
N ARG A 232 4.72 -15.66 12.91
CA ARG A 232 4.15 -14.50 12.23
C ARG A 232 5.25 -13.51 11.86
N LYS A 233 5.09 -12.90 10.69
CA LYS A 233 5.90 -11.77 10.24
C LYS A 233 4.99 -10.63 9.80
N ARG A 234 5.18 -9.50 10.45
CA ARG A 234 4.57 -8.22 10.06
C ARG A 234 5.53 -7.47 9.14
N PHE A 235 4.99 -6.97 8.02
CA PHE A 235 5.68 -6.13 7.05
C PHE A 235 5.20 -4.66 7.12
N LEU A 236 4.23 -4.39 7.99
CA LEU A 236 3.77 -3.05 8.35
C LEU A 236 4.80 -2.38 9.28
N GLY A 237 5.83 -1.77 8.69
CA GLY A 237 6.93 -1.09 9.39
C GLY A 237 8.24 -1.47 8.72
N VAL A 238 9.06 -0.53 8.22
CA VAL A 238 9.61 0.59 8.97
C VAL A 238 9.83 1.79 8.03
N VAL A 239 9.26 2.94 8.37
CA VAL A 239 9.47 4.24 7.69
C VAL A 239 10.83 4.88 8.05
N GLN A 240 11.57 4.32 9.02
CA GLN A 240 12.85 4.91 9.48
C GLN A 240 13.93 5.00 8.39
N ASP A 241 13.84 4.22 7.31
CA ASP A 241 14.85 4.32 6.24
C ASP A 241 14.67 5.55 5.36
N ILE A 242 13.46 6.11 5.25
CA ILE A 242 13.25 7.36 4.48
C ILE A 242 13.83 8.54 5.25
N GLU A 243 13.73 8.56 6.59
CA GLU A 243 14.39 9.60 7.40
C GLU A 243 15.91 9.52 7.25
N ASN A 244 16.50 8.32 7.24
CA ASN A 244 17.93 8.12 7.01
C ASN A 244 18.36 8.53 5.59
N ILE A 245 17.57 8.23 4.56
CA ILE A 245 17.84 8.64 3.17
C ILE A 245 17.72 10.16 3.02
N LEU A 246 16.72 10.80 3.62
CA LEU A 246 16.58 12.26 3.64
C LEU A 246 17.73 12.92 4.41
N LEU A 247 18.19 12.32 5.52
CA LEU A 247 19.35 12.80 6.27
C LEU A 247 20.65 12.70 5.44
N LEU A 248 20.85 11.60 4.72
CA LEU A 248 22.00 11.39 3.83
C LEU A 248 21.99 12.36 2.64
N MET A 249 20.82 12.64 2.06
CA MET A 249 20.68 13.67 1.02
C MET A 249 20.96 15.08 1.56
N ALA A 250 20.50 15.40 2.77
CA ALA A 250 20.79 16.67 3.42
C ALA A 250 22.29 16.83 3.75
N GLN A 251 22.93 15.77 4.26
CA GLN A 251 24.36 15.75 4.54
C GLN A 251 25.20 15.90 3.26
N GLY A 252 24.85 15.18 2.18
CA GLY A 252 25.50 15.34 0.88
C GLY A 252 25.45 16.78 0.34
N TYR A 253 24.32 17.47 0.53
CA TYR A 253 24.17 18.86 0.11
C TYR A 253 25.06 19.82 0.92
N THR A 254 25.23 19.58 2.23
CA THR A 254 26.12 20.39 3.08
C THR A 254 27.60 20.22 2.72
N THR A 255 28.03 19.02 2.34
CA THR A 255 29.42 18.73 1.92
C THR A 255 29.75 19.39 0.57
N ILE A 256 28.80 19.45 -0.37
CA ILE A 256 28.99 20.18 -1.64
C ILE A 256 29.10 21.69 -1.43
N LEU A 257 28.41 22.24 -0.42
CA LEU A 257 28.51 23.66 -0.07
C LEU A 257 29.83 23.98 0.65
N SER A 258 30.36 23.06 1.46
CA SER A 258 31.63 23.27 2.17
C SER A 258 32.85 23.19 1.23
N THR A 259 32.87 22.29 0.25
CA THR A 259 33.96 22.21 -0.74
C THR A 259 34.05 23.45 -1.64
N LYS A 260 32.92 24.10 -1.94
CA LYS A 260 32.90 25.42 -2.61
C LYS A 260 33.53 26.54 -1.77
N LYS A 261 33.48 26.44 -0.44
CA LYS A 261 34.10 27.43 0.45
C LYS A 261 35.63 27.28 0.49
N TYR A 262 36.13 26.06 0.37
CA TYR A 262 37.58 25.78 0.28
C TYR A 262 38.19 26.09 -1.09
N ALA A 263 37.45 25.86 -2.19
CA ALA A 263 37.92 26.25 -3.53
C ALA A 263 38.10 27.77 -3.68
N LYS A 264 37.38 28.58 -2.89
CA LYS A 264 37.50 30.05 -2.90
C LYS A 264 38.73 30.59 -2.15
N MET A 265 39.49 29.73 -1.45
CA MET A 265 40.60 30.16 -0.59
C MET A 265 42.00 29.96 -1.20
N ASN A 266 42.12 29.37 -2.39
CA ASN A 266 43.44 29.08 -3.00
C ASN A 266 43.70 29.74 -4.36
N GLU A 267 42.94 30.77 -4.72
CA GLU A 267 43.03 31.39 -6.05
C GLU A 267 43.79 32.73 -6.00
N THR A 268 45.11 32.65 -5.76
CA THR A 268 46.04 33.74 -6.05
C THR A 268 46.90 33.36 -7.24
N ARG A 269 46.65 34.07 -8.36
CA ARG A 269 47.33 34.03 -9.67
C ARG A 269 46.95 32.88 -10.60
N PHE A 270 45.87 33.06 -11.36
CA PHE A 270 45.86 32.75 -12.81
C PHE A 270 44.68 33.51 -13.49
N ASN A 271 45.01 34.26 -14.55
CA ASN A 271 44.15 34.89 -15.57
C ASN A 271 42.75 35.44 -15.24
N LYS A 272 42.72 36.73 -14.87
CA LYS A 272 41.54 37.55 -14.49
C LYS A 272 40.60 37.98 -15.65
N CYS A 273 40.83 37.56 -16.89
CA CYS A 273 40.04 38.02 -18.05
C CYS A 273 39.30 36.92 -18.82
N PHE A 274 39.65 35.64 -18.66
CA PHE A 274 38.97 34.55 -19.38
C PHE A 274 37.94 33.79 -18.52
N GLU A 275 38.05 33.87 -17.19
CA GLU A 275 37.14 33.14 -16.29
C GLU A 275 35.83 33.87 -15.98
N ASN A 276 35.81 35.20 -15.97
CA ASN A 276 34.62 35.94 -15.52
C ASN A 276 33.41 35.82 -16.48
N PHE A 277 33.63 35.49 -17.76
CA PHE A 277 32.52 35.34 -18.71
C PHE A 277 32.06 33.88 -18.85
N PHE A 278 32.99 32.91 -18.77
CA PHE A 278 32.66 31.50 -18.90
C PHE A 278 32.13 30.91 -17.58
N VAL A 279 32.77 31.21 -16.44
CA VAL A 279 32.35 30.68 -15.13
C VAL A 279 31.00 31.25 -14.72
N GLN A 280 30.71 32.53 -15.01
CA GLN A 280 29.45 33.17 -14.61
C GLN A 280 28.25 32.73 -15.46
N LYS A 281 28.45 32.43 -16.75
CA LYS A 281 27.41 31.83 -17.61
C LYS A 281 27.23 30.34 -17.35
N PHE A 282 28.31 29.58 -17.16
CA PHE A 282 28.19 28.15 -16.79
C PHE A 282 27.54 27.97 -15.42
N THR A 283 27.93 28.72 -14.39
CA THR A 283 27.29 28.61 -13.07
C THR A 283 25.83 29.05 -13.08
N ARG A 284 25.44 30.11 -13.80
CA ARG A 284 24.01 30.45 -13.96
C ARG A 284 23.23 29.37 -14.71
N MET A 285 23.81 28.78 -15.75
CA MET A 285 23.13 27.76 -16.54
C MET A 285 22.99 26.44 -15.78
N TYR A 286 24.01 26.04 -15.01
CA TYR A 286 23.92 24.87 -14.11
C TYR A 286 23.05 25.14 -12.89
N PHE A 287 23.03 26.35 -12.34
CA PHE A 287 22.16 26.70 -11.22
C PHE A 287 20.70 26.78 -11.63
N LEU A 288 20.38 27.33 -12.81
CA LEU A 288 19.00 27.33 -13.32
C LEU A 288 18.54 25.94 -13.77
N LYS A 289 19.42 25.12 -14.37
CA LYS A 289 19.11 23.72 -14.66
C LYS A 289 18.99 22.89 -13.38
N SER A 290 19.84 23.07 -12.37
CA SER A 290 19.71 22.36 -11.11
C SER A 290 18.52 22.85 -10.29
N LEU A 291 18.14 24.13 -10.36
CA LEU A 291 16.93 24.65 -9.74
C LEU A 291 15.68 24.13 -10.46
N SER A 292 15.70 24.03 -11.79
CA SER A 292 14.62 23.42 -12.57
C SER A 292 14.50 21.92 -12.32
N ILE A 293 15.62 21.20 -12.20
CA ILE A 293 15.67 19.78 -11.85
C ILE A 293 15.23 19.58 -10.39
N CYS A 294 15.67 20.42 -9.44
CA CYS A 294 15.18 20.39 -8.07
C CYS A 294 13.69 20.73 -7.98
N CYS A 295 13.17 21.67 -8.78
CA CYS A 295 11.75 21.95 -8.86
C CYS A 295 10.97 20.81 -9.52
N LEU A 296 11.54 20.11 -10.52
CA LEU A 296 10.94 18.92 -11.11
C LEU A 296 10.93 17.77 -10.10
N ILE A 297 12.05 17.51 -9.43
CA ILE A 297 12.18 16.48 -8.39
C ILE A 297 11.27 16.82 -7.20
N ALA A 298 11.19 18.08 -6.78
CA ALA A 298 10.26 18.53 -5.74
C ALA A 298 8.80 18.39 -6.19
N LYS A 299 8.45 18.72 -7.44
CA LYS A 299 7.09 18.52 -7.99
C LYS A 299 6.72 17.04 -8.13
N ILE A 300 7.69 16.20 -8.53
CA ILE A 300 7.51 14.75 -8.62
C ILE A 300 7.34 14.15 -7.22
N ASN A 301 8.17 14.54 -6.24
CA ASN A 301 8.05 14.08 -4.85
C ASN A 301 6.79 14.62 -4.16
N VAL A 302 6.36 15.85 -4.47
CA VAL A 302 5.11 16.41 -3.93
C VAL A 302 3.91 15.69 -4.52
N ALA A 303 3.93 15.22 -5.78
CA ALA A 303 2.80 14.47 -6.35
C ALA A 303 2.65 13.03 -5.81
N TYR A 304 3.67 12.48 -5.14
CA TYR A 304 3.56 11.25 -4.35
C TYR A 304 2.96 11.55 -2.96
N PHE A 305 1.76 12.13 -2.94
CA PHE A 305 0.98 12.17 -1.71
C PHE A 305 0.60 10.73 -1.36
N GLY A 306 1.32 10.16 -0.38
CA GLY A 306 0.95 8.87 0.22
C GLY A 306 -0.50 8.96 0.66
N CYS A 307 -1.37 8.22 -0.02
CA CYS A 307 -2.77 8.17 0.34
C CYS A 307 -2.90 7.49 1.70
N TYR A 308 -3.88 7.91 2.49
CA TYR A 308 -4.20 7.20 3.71
C TYR A 308 -5.30 6.18 3.41
N HIS A 309 -5.07 4.93 3.79
CA HIS A 309 -6.05 3.87 3.62
C HIS A 309 -6.77 3.62 4.93
N ARG A 310 -8.09 3.45 4.82
CA ARG A 310 -8.92 3.05 5.94
C ARG A 310 -8.62 1.59 6.27
N LEU A 311 -8.25 1.31 7.52
CA LEU A 311 -8.00 -0.04 8.00
C LEU A 311 -9.32 -0.68 8.42
N GLU A 312 -9.74 -1.69 7.68
CA GLU A 312 -10.93 -2.49 7.96
C GLU A 312 -10.63 -3.97 7.78
N GLU A 313 -11.22 -4.79 8.63
CA GLU A 313 -11.17 -6.25 8.55
C GLU A 313 -12.62 -6.74 8.73
N ASP A 314 -13.10 -7.59 7.83
CA ASP A 314 -14.49 -8.12 7.85
C ASP A 314 -15.58 -7.03 7.95
N ASN A 315 -15.40 -5.89 7.27
CA ASN A 315 -16.26 -4.70 7.34
C ASN A 315 -16.33 -4.01 8.71
N VAL A 316 -15.42 -4.34 9.63
CA VAL A 316 -15.29 -3.68 10.93
C VAL A 316 -14.14 -2.68 10.87
N SER A 317 -14.43 -1.41 11.17
CA SER A 317 -13.39 -0.40 11.34
C SER A 317 -12.75 -0.53 12.72
N PHE A 318 -11.43 -0.46 12.77
CA PHE A 318 -10.66 -0.46 14.00
C PHE A 318 -10.14 0.93 14.30
N CYS A 319 -9.89 1.21 15.57
CA CYS A 319 -9.19 2.40 16.00
C CYS A 319 -8.07 2.08 16.97
N SER A 320 -7.03 2.90 16.89
CA SER A 320 -5.92 2.77 17.80
C SER A 320 -6.28 3.29 19.18
N CYS A 321 -5.84 2.55 20.21
CA CYS A 321 -5.91 2.95 21.62
C CYS A 321 -4.58 3.46 22.15
N ASP A 322 -3.54 3.51 21.32
CA ASP A 322 -2.26 4.06 21.72
C ASP A 322 -2.39 5.59 21.94
N PRO A 323 -1.50 6.22 22.74
CA PRO A 323 -1.55 7.66 22.95
C PRO A 323 -1.34 8.44 21.65
N ALA A 324 -2.24 9.36 21.34
CA ALA A 324 -2.11 10.26 20.21
C ALA A 324 -1.07 11.35 20.48
N ILE A 325 -0.34 11.79 19.44
CA ILE A 325 0.58 12.93 19.54
C ILE A 325 -0.16 14.27 19.51
N GLU A 326 -1.33 14.29 18.88
CA GLU A 326 -2.17 15.45 18.72
C GLU A 326 -3.63 14.98 18.65
N ASP A 327 -4.51 15.68 19.37
CA ASP A 327 -5.97 15.47 19.34
C ASP A 327 -6.64 16.81 19.02
N ARG A 328 -7.49 16.83 17.99
CA ARG A 328 -8.27 18.01 17.59
C ARG A 328 -9.70 17.64 17.23
N SER A 329 -10.64 18.49 17.61
CA SER A 329 -12.04 18.41 17.17
C SER A 329 -12.35 19.52 16.17
N TRP A 330 -13.04 19.17 15.10
CA TRP A 330 -13.54 20.09 14.07
C TRP A 330 -15.06 20.00 13.95
N SER A 331 -15.72 20.15 15.09
CA SER A 331 -17.17 20.06 15.23
C SER A 331 -17.95 21.06 14.35
N THR A 332 -17.34 22.16 13.92
CA THR A 332 -17.98 23.16 13.04
C THR A 332 -17.97 22.79 11.56
N PHE A 333 -17.18 21.82 11.15
CA PHE A 333 -17.04 21.39 9.76
C PHE A 333 -17.96 20.20 9.47
N SER A 334 -18.34 20.03 8.20
CA SER A 334 -19.03 18.80 7.79
C SER A 334 -18.11 17.58 7.94
N PHE A 335 -18.69 16.38 8.00
CA PHE A 335 -17.93 15.12 8.12
C PHE A 335 -16.80 15.02 7.07
N ILE A 336 -17.09 15.33 5.81
CA ILE A 336 -16.11 15.20 4.72
C ILE A 336 -14.99 16.24 4.86
N GLU A 337 -15.34 17.49 5.16
CA GLU A 337 -14.35 18.55 5.38
C GLU A 337 -13.46 18.21 6.57
N ALA A 338 -14.06 17.71 7.65
CA ALA A 338 -13.34 17.35 8.84
C ALA A 338 -12.42 16.13 8.63
N LEU A 339 -12.84 15.15 7.85
CA LEU A 339 -11.96 14.04 7.48
C LEU A 339 -10.79 14.52 6.60
N MET A 340 -11.09 15.37 5.61
CA MET A 340 -10.09 15.89 4.68
C MET A 340 -9.01 16.70 5.38
N LEU A 341 -9.37 17.63 6.28
CA LEU A 341 -8.30 18.37 6.95
C LEU A 341 -7.48 17.45 7.86
N CYS A 342 -8.00 16.32 8.36
CA CYS A 342 -7.36 15.44 9.34
C CYS A 342 -6.24 14.68 8.62
N SER A 343 -6.58 14.19 7.43
CA SER A 343 -5.63 13.70 6.44
C SER A 343 -4.58 14.75 6.09
N MET A 344 -4.97 15.99 5.74
CA MET A 344 -4.01 17.05 5.40
C MET A 344 -3.08 17.36 6.58
N ARG A 345 -3.63 17.44 7.79
CA ARG A 345 -2.87 17.74 9.01
C ARG A 345 -1.85 16.64 9.29
N CYS A 346 -2.25 15.37 9.22
CA CYS A 346 -1.31 14.26 9.33
C CYS A 346 -0.23 14.35 8.23
N SER A 347 -0.59 14.64 6.98
CA SER A 347 0.38 14.75 5.88
C SER A 347 1.40 15.88 6.05
N HIS A 348 1.02 16.96 6.77
CA HIS A 348 1.90 18.09 7.08
C HIS A 348 2.73 17.89 8.35
N THR A 349 2.38 16.91 9.18
CA THR A 349 3.12 16.55 10.38
C THR A 349 4.13 15.48 10.00
N ALA A 350 5.42 15.85 9.92
CA ALA A 350 6.48 14.97 9.43
C ALA A 350 6.52 13.59 10.10
N SER A 351 6.21 13.54 11.40
CA SER A 351 6.19 12.29 12.17
C SER A 351 4.89 11.50 12.02
N CYS A 352 3.81 12.07 11.47
CA CYS A 352 2.51 11.42 11.46
C CYS A 352 2.45 10.30 10.41
N VAL A 353 2.23 9.09 10.88
CA VAL A 353 2.12 7.88 10.05
C VAL A 353 0.69 7.37 9.97
N ALA A 354 -0.20 7.80 10.86
CA ALA A 354 -1.60 7.39 10.86
C ALA A 354 -2.48 8.36 11.66
N TYR A 355 -3.80 8.22 11.52
CA TYR A 355 -4.77 8.93 12.36
C TYR A 355 -6.04 8.13 12.63
N ASN A 356 -6.67 8.34 13.78
CA ASN A 356 -8.07 7.97 14.01
C ASN A 356 -8.95 9.16 13.63
N PHE A 357 -10.11 8.89 13.04
CA PHE A 357 -11.15 9.87 12.78
C PHE A 357 -12.49 9.38 13.34
N PHE A 358 -13.11 10.18 14.19
CA PHE A 358 -14.39 9.88 14.85
C PHE A 358 -15.53 10.58 14.12
N ASN A 359 -16.37 9.81 13.43
CA ASN A 359 -17.43 10.32 12.56
C ASN A 359 -18.49 11.17 13.28
N ALA A 360 -18.78 10.85 14.55
CA ALA A 360 -19.83 11.49 15.32
C ALA A 360 -19.39 12.84 15.90
N THR A 361 -18.11 12.96 16.23
CA THR A 361 -17.56 14.14 16.93
C THR A 361 -16.65 14.99 16.03
N ASN A 362 -16.38 14.52 14.81
CA ASN A 362 -15.36 15.10 13.92
C ASN A 362 -14.02 15.29 14.66
N GLN A 363 -13.68 14.35 15.55
CA GLN A 363 -12.40 14.34 16.25
C GLN A 363 -11.35 13.59 15.42
N CYS A 364 -10.13 14.09 15.48
CA CYS A 364 -8.98 13.62 14.75
C CYS A 364 -7.84 13.39 15.74
N GLN A 365 -7.32 12.17 15.81
CA GLN A 365 -6.17 11.82 16.63
C GLN A 365 -5.02 11.38 15.75
N LEU A 366 -3.86 12.03 15.87
CA LEU A 366 -2.68 11.75 15.04
C LEU A 366 -1.71 10.82 15.78
N PHE A 367 -0.99 9.99 15.03
CA PHE A 367 -0.03 9.03 15.58
C PHE A 367 1.30 9.09 14.83
N ASN A 368 2.40 9.03 15.58
CA ASN A 368 3.76 9.09 15.03
C ASN A 368 4.44 7.73 14.80
N GLN A 369 3.77 6.63 15.13
CA GLN A 369 4.29 5.29 14.98
C GLN A 369 3.18 4.35 14.50
N THR A 370 3.56 3.25 13.85
CA THR A 370 2.63 2.15 13.56
C THR A 370 2.19 1.53 14.87
N LEU A 371 0.87 1.51 15.07
CA LEU A 371 0.27 1.25 16.37
C LEU A 371 0.13 -0.25 16.58
N ASN A 372 0.13 -0.65 17.85
CA ASN A 372 0.10 -2.05 18.27
C ASN A 372 -1.19 -2.39 19.02
N LYS A 373 -1.97 -1.39 19.42
CA LYS A 373 -3.22 -1.62 20.15
C LYS A 373 -4.40 -1.08 19.36
N PHE A 374 -5.21 -2.00 18.86
CA PHE A 374 -6.45 -1.66 18.17
C PHE A 374 -7.65 -2.13 19.00
N SER A 375 -8.73 -1.37 18.94
CA SER A 375 -10.04 -1.79 19.45
C SER A 375 -11.12 -1.41 18.45
N VAL A 376 -12.23 -2.15 18.50
CA VAL A 376 -13.43 -1.79 17.76
C VAL A 376 -14.14 -0.69 18.53
N MET A 377 -14.13 0.53 17.98
CA MET A 377 -14.82 1.68 18.55
C MET A 377 -15.90 2.16 17.58
N PRO A 378 -17.19 2.13 17.97
CA PRO A 378 -18.28 2.59 17.11
C PRO A 378 -18.04 4.02 16.60
N GLY A 379 -18.12 4.19 15.29
CA GLY A 379 -17.95 5.49 14.64
C GLY A 379 -16.51 5.97 14.50
N CYS A 380 -15.53 5.19 14.93
CA CYS A 380 -14.13 5.50 14.76
C CYS A 380 -13.54 4.76 13.55
N GLN A 381 -12.76 5.48 12.74
CA GLN A 381 -12.08 4.95 11.57
C GLN A 381 -10.58 5.24 11.66
N TYR A 382 -9.76 4.20 11.59
CA TYR A 382 -8.31 4.35 11.51
C TYR A 382 -7.84 4.44 10.05
N TYR A 383 -6.98 5.41 9.81
CA TYR A 383 -6.37 5.68 8.51
C TYR A 383 -4.86 5.58 8.63
N LEU A 384 -4.27 4.61 7.96
CA LEU A 384 -2.83 4.41 7.94
C LEU A 384 -2.25 5.05 6.68
N ARG A 385 -1.18 5.83 6.81
CA ARG A 385 -0.47 6.37 5.66
C ARG A 385 0.11 5.20 4.89
N GLU A 386 -0.30 5.07 3.63
CA GLU A 386 0.39 4.18 2.72
C GLU A 386 1.78 4.76 2.51
N VAL A 387 2.76 4.07 3.07
CA VAL A 387 4.13 4.27 2.69
C VAL A 387 4.23 3.58 1.35
N VAL A 388 3.98 4.34 0.28
CA VAL A 388 4.26 3.85 -1.07
C VAL A 388 5.74 3.53 -1.07
N PHE A 389 6.07 2.25 -0.94
CA PHE A 389 7.42 1.75 -1.16
C PHE A 389 7.65 1.88 -2.67
N ILE A 390 8.03 3.08 -3.12
CA ILE A 390 8.48 3.35 -4.49
C ILE A 390 9.91 2.78 -4.62
N ALA A 391 10.05 1.49 -4.40
CA ALA A 391 11.22 0.75 -4.81
C ALA A 391 10.72 -0.25 -5.83
N ASP A 392 10.40 0.24 -7.03
CA ASP A 392 10.32 -0.55 -8.26
C ASP A 392 9.63 -1.93 -8.12
N ARG A 393 8.62 -1.99 -7.24
CA ARG A 393 7.73 -3.13 -7.09
C ARG A 393 6.72 -3.05 -8.21
N SER A 394 7.27 -3.18 -9.42
CA SER A 394 6.62 -4.07 -10.37
C SER A 394 6.17 -5.29 -9.58
N ILE A 395 5.00 -5.77 -9.94
CA ILE A 395 4.39 -7.01 -9.45
C ILE A 395 5.31 -8.17 -9.91
N ALA A 396 6.55 -8.17 -9.44
CA ALA A 396 7.42 -9.31 -9.43
C ALA A 396 6.63 -10.28 -8.58
N ARG A 397 6.12 -11.31 -9.25
CA ARG A 397 5.38 -12.40 -8.64
C ARG A 397 6.13 -12.77 -7.39
N ASN A 398 5.56 -12.45 -6.24
CA ASN A 398 6.19 -12.70 -4.95
C ASN A 398 5.97 -14.19 -4.67
N VAL A 399 6.62 -15.02 -5.49
CA VAL A 399 6.65 -16.46 -5.31
C VAL A 399 7.52 -16.70 -4.09
N ILE A 400 6.90 -17.27 -3.06
CA ILE A 400 7.58 -17.73 -1.87
C ILE A 400 7.81 -19.22 -1.98
N ASN A 401 8.99 -19.65 -1.57
CA ASN A 401 9.32 -21.04 -1.34
C ASN A 401 9.26 -21.30 0.16
N ILE A 402 8.54 -22.34 0.55
CA ILE A 402 8.35 -22.74 1.95
C ILE A 402 8.80 -24.20 2.10
N THR A 403 9.59 -24.47 3.13
CA THR A 403 9.88 -25.83 3.62
C THR A 403 9.60 -25.92 5.10
N VAL A 404 8.96 -26.99 5.55
CA VAL A 404 8.64 -27.25 6.96
C VAL A 404 9.14 -28.63 7.34
N ASP A 405 9.56 -28.84 8.58
CA ASP A 405 10.17 -30.12 8.99
C ASP A 405 9.19 -31.32 8.95
N ASN A 406 7.95 -31.10 9.35
CA ASN A 406 7.00 -32.18 9.60
C ASN A 406 5.64 -31.91 8.97
N GLU A 407 4.97 -30.83 9.40
CA GLU A 407 3.65 -30.52 8.87
C GLU A 407 3.40 -29.01 8.94
N LEU A 408 3.11 -28.40 7.78
CA LEU A 408 2.45 -27.10 7.71
C LEU A 408 0.94 -27.34 7.86
N ARG A 409 0.31 -26.80 8.90
CA ARG A 409 -1.12 -27.03 9.16
C ARG A 409 -2.00 -25.92 8.64
N GLU A 410 -1.59 -24.67 8.86
CA GLU A 410 -2.33 -23.50 8.42
C GLU A 410 -1.34 -22.47 7.87
N PHE A 411 -1.72 -21.84 6.76
CA PHE A 411 -0.98 -20.75 6.15
C PHE A 411 -1.94 -19.58 5.95
N TYR A 412 -1.54 -18.41 6.43
CA TYR A 412 -2.34 -17.20 6.35
C TYR A 412 -1.58 -16.12 5.62
N PHE A 413 -2.25 -15.52 4.64
CA PHE A 413 -1.77 -14.36 3.91
C PHE A 413 -2.72 -13.20 4.13
N ASN A 414 -2.22 -12.13 4.75
CA ASN A 414 -3.02 -10.95 5.12
C ASN A 414 -4.29 -11.29 5.92
N GLY A 415 -4.18 -12.25 6.83
CA GLY A 415 -5.31 -12.71 7.64
C GLY A 415 -6.22 -13.73 6.96
N ASN A 416 -6.12 -13.92 5.64
CA ASN A 416 -6.91 -14.91 4.91
C ASN A 416 -6.26 -16.29 5.01
N ASN A 417 -7.04 -17.29 5.40
CA ASN A 417 -6.59 -18.68 5.45
C ASN A 417 -6.48 -19.24 4.02
N ILE A 418 -5.27 -19.62 3.64
CA ILE A 418 -4.98 -20.28 2.36
C ILE A 418 -4.94 -21.78 2.63
N SER A 419 -5.76 -22.53 1.89
CA SER A 419 -5.84 -23.98 2.03
C SER A 419 -4.47 -24.63 1.79
N VAL A 420 -3.93 -25.27 2.83
CA VAL A 420 -2.63 -25.95 2.74
C VAL A 420 -2.69 -27.11 1.75
N ALA A 421 -3.72 -27.94 1.84
CA ALA A 421 -3.86 -29.15 1.04
C ALA A 421 -3.86 -28.91 -0.49
N SER A 422 -4.35 -27.75 -0.94
CA SER A 422 -4.39 -27.42 -2.38
C SER A 422 -3.18 -26.62 -2.87
N ASN A 423 -2.45 -25.94 -1.98
CA ASN A 423 -1.40 -25.01 -2.38
C ASN A 423 0.01 -25.44 -1.94
N PHE A 424 0.11 -26.39 -1.01
CA PHE A 424 1.37 -26.87 -0.43
C PHE A 424 1.35 -28.40 -0.37
N PRO A 425 1.38 -29.10 -1.53
CA PRO A 425 1.32 -30.56 -1.58
C PRO A 425 2.49 -31.24 -0.88
N ASN A 426 3.62 -30.54 -0.69
CA ASN A 426 4.78 -31.04 0.03
C ASN A 426 4.83 -30.56 1.50
N ALA A 427 3.71 -30.07 2.05
CA ALA A 427 3.60 -29.59 3.43
C ALA A 427 3.99 -30.61 4.51
N VAL A 428 4.17 -31.88 4.16
CA VAL A 428 4.59 -32.97 5.05
C VAL A 428 6.05 -33.41 4.82
N TYR A 429 6.68 -32.93 3.74
CA TYR A 429 8.01 -33.38 3.31
C TYR A 429 9.03 -32.24 3.44
N TRP A 430 9.89 -32.31 4.45
CA TRP A 430 10.89 -31.28 4.73
C TRP A 430 11.92 -31.05 3.62
N ASN A 431 12.17 -32.07 2.80
CA ASN A 431 13.17 -32.02 1.75
C ASN A 431 12.64 -31.46 0.42
N ARG A 432 11.36 -31.12 0.33
CA ARG A 432 10.73 -30.61 -0.90
C ARG A 432 10.05 -29.26 -0.62
N PRO A 433 10.60 -28.15 -1.13
CA PRO A 433 9.94 -26.86 -1.00
C PRO A 433 8.65 -26.82 -1.81
N ASP A 434 7.63 -26.20 -1.23
CA ASP A 434 6.44 -25.75 -1.96
C ASP A 434 6.59 -24.30 -2.39
N SER A 435 6.00 -23.94 -3.52
CA SER A 435 5.97 -22.57 -4.03
C SER A 435 4.56 -22.00 -4.02
N TYR A 436 4.39 -20.77 -3.53
CA TYR A 436 3.10 -20.08 -3.53
C TYR A 436 3.24 -18.66 -4.06
N ASN A 437 2.34 -18.24 -4.95
CA ASN A 437 2.33 -16.89 -5.51
C ASN A 437 1.52 -15.95 -4.62
N LEU A 438 2.18 -14.99 -3.97
CA LEU A 438 1.50 -13.97 -3.19
C LEU A 438 0.92 -12.90 -4.13
N GLU A 439 -0.39 -12.75 -4.13
CA GLU A 439 -1.10 -11.73 -4.91
C GLU A 439 -1.41 -10.49 -4.06
N GLY A 440 -0.95 -9.32 -4.51
CA GLY A 440 -1.19 -8.04 -3.82
C GLY A 440 -0.13 -7.68 -2.77
N ASP A 441 -0.43 -6.65 -1.99
CA ASP A 441 0.49 -6.11 -0.99
C ASP A 441 0.61 -7.03 0.22
N ILE A 442 1.82 -7.20 0.72
CA ILE A 442 2.10 -8.10 1.85
C ILE A 442 2.07 -7.30 3.14
N HIS A 443 1.08 -7.55 4.00
CA HIS A 443 0.97 -6.94 5.33
C HIS A 443 1.44 -7.90 6.41
N VAL A 444 0.95 -9.14 6.36
CA VAL A 444 1.23 -10.18 7.35
C VAL A 444 1.33 -11.55 6.67
N LEU A 445 2.35 -12.31 7.05
CA LEU A 445 2.42 -13.76 6.84
C LEU A 445 2.33 -14.47 8.18
N ALA A 446 1.50 -15.50 8.27
CA ALA A 446 1.30 -16.29 9.47
C ALA A 446 1.28 -17.79 9.13
N LEU A 447 2.01 -18.59 9.89
CA LEU A 447 2.14 -20.04 9.69
C LEU A 447 1.90 -20.77 11.00
N LYS A 448 1.08 -21.82 10.93
CA LYS A 448 0.91 -22.79 12.02
C LYS A 448 1.55 -24.09 11.58
N MET A 449 2.52 -24.55 12.34
CA MET A 449 3.25 -25.77 12.04
C MET A 449 3.11 -26.74 13.19
N TYR A 450 3.19 -28.02 12.86
CA TYR A 450 3.22 -29.10 13.82
C TYR A 450 4.49 -29.91 13.63
N ASN A 451 5.22 -30.09 14.72
CA ASN A 451 6.39 -30.95 14.75
C ASN A 451 6.01 -32.25 15.47
N ASN A 452 5.90 -33.35 14.74
CA ASN A 452 5.67 -34.67 15.32
C ASN A 452 6.96 -35.45 15.34
N GLU A 453 7.57 -35.60 16.50
CA GLU A 453 8.60 -36.62 16.63
C GLU A 453 7.92 -37.98 16.67
N PHE A 454 7.78 -38.60 15.50
CA PHE A 454 7.72 -40.04 15.47
C PHE A 454 9.12 -40.52 15.83
N SER A 455 9.27 -40.94 17.08
CA SER A 455 10.38 -41.76 17.52
C SER A 455 10.40 -43.03 16.66
N GLU A 456 11.15 -43.01 15.56
CA GLU A 456 11.56 -44.22 14.83
C GLU A 456 12.39 -45.19 15.70
N LEU A 457 12.51 -44.94 17.00
CA LEU A 457 13.13 -45.81 17.99
C LEU A 457 12.34 -47.09 18.33
N LEU A 458 11.17 -47.35 17.75
CA LEU A 458 10.43 -48.61 17.97
C LEU A 458 10.59 -49.67 16.86
N GLY A 459 11.57 -49.51 15.96
CA GLY A 459 11.76 -50.40 14.80
C GLY A 459 12.97 -51.36 14.83
N ARG A 460 13.66 -51.57 15.96
CA ARG A 460 14.68 -52.63 16.10
C ARG A 460 14.64 -53.29 17.47
N CYS A 461 13.68 -54.19 17.65
CA CYS A 461 13.87 -55.43 18.40
C CYS A 461 13.17 -56.52 17.58
N ASP A 462 13.93 -57.14 16.68
CA ASP A 462 13.89 -58.57 16.36
C ASP A 462 15.16 -58.93 15.56
#